data_AF-A0A956E4J3-F1
#
_entry.id   AF-A0A956E4J3-F1
#
_cell.length_a   1.000
_cell.length_b   1.000
_cell.length_c   1.000
_cell.angle_alpha   90.00
_cell.angle_beta   90.00
_cell.angle_gamma   90.00
#
_symmetry.space_group_name_H-M   'P 1'
#
loop_
_entity.id
_entity.type
_entity.pdbx_description
1 polymer ?
#
loop_
_entity_poly.entity_id
_entity_poly.type
_entity_poly.pdbx_seq_one_letter_code
_entity_poly.pdbx_strand_id
1 'polypeptide(L)'
;MDRCSIVESRLTALMLCAALTGVVGCEEKQVAPIEVDVGSGQPIQFKPKAAFAEYVELPGLRNELRITLADYEASCERFVPPPAGKALVTIVVVTPPDMTLQAGSYAWAGPELRGMAAGVQSHPVAEPTVRIGEKGYLFGAGGGVQLRALNLDEYGEVDGVLGFEAAAAEGRGPTRIRG
;
A
#
# COMPACT_ATOMS: atom_id res chain seq x y z
N MET A 1 12.70 33.67 -44.09
CA MET A 1 11.90 33.74 -45.34
C MET A 1 10.71 32.84 -45.07
N ASP A 2 9.49 33.30 -44.81
CA ASP A 2 8.82 34.52 -45.27
C ASP A 2 7.94 35.16 -44.21
N ARG A 3 7.81 36.48 -44.35
CA ARG A 3 6.94 37.37 -43.59
C ARG A 3 5.52 37.30 -44.15
N CYS A 4 4.52 37.47 -43.29
CA CYS A 4 3.31 38.19 -43.69
C CYS A 4 2.91 39.15 -42.56
N SER A 5 2.76 40.42 -42.92
CA SER A 5 2.55 41.56 -42.03
C SER A 5 1.07 41.95 -41.98
N ILE A 6 0.64 42.29 -40.76
CA ILE A 6 -0.21 43.43 -40.35
C ILE A 6 -1.63 43.52 -40.96
N VAL A 7 -2.64 43.38 -40.09
CA VAL A 7 -3.76 44.32 -40.04
C VAL A 7 -3.89 44.80 -38.60
N GLU A 8 -3.50 46.06 -38.37
CA GLU A 8 -3.89 46.81 -37.19
C GLU A 8 -5.40 47.05 -37.24
N SER A 9 -6.11 46.71 -36.17
CA SER A 9 -7.38 47.37 -35.89
C SER A 9 -7.46 47.65 -34.40
N ARG A 10 -7.53 48.94 -34.10
CA ARG A 10 -7.51 49.52 -32.76
C ARG A 10 -8.87 49.35 -32.08
N LEU A 11 -8.81 49.50 -30.76
CA LEU A 11 -9.79 50.15 -29.89
C LEU A 11 -10.97 49.32 -29.35
N THR A 12 -10.80 48.98 -28.08
CA THR A 12 -11.79 49.14 -26.98
C THR A 12 -13.10 48.37 -27.04
N ALA A 13 -13.10 47.23 -26.33
CA ALA A 13 -14.21 46.82 -25.46
C ALA A 13 -13.59 45.96 -24.35
N LEU A 14 -13.42 46.50 -23.14
CA LEU A 14 -14.35 46.33 -22.02
C LEU A 14 -14.45 44.87 -21.53
N MET A 15 -14.24 44.74 -20.22
CA MET A 15 -14.64 43.64 -19.35
C MET A 15 -13.65 42.48 -19.18
N LEU A 16 -12.85 42.63 -18.12
CA LEU A 16 -13.02 41.78 -16.93
C LEU A 16 -13.05 40.26 -17.17
N CYS A 17 -12.10 39.71 -17.92
CA CYS A 17 -11.69 38.31 -17.67
C CYS A 17 -10.89 38.31 -16.37
N ALA A 18 -11.63 38.44 -15.26
CA ALA A 18 -11.18 38.08 -13.95
C ALA A 18 -10.47 36.74 -14.08
N ALA A 19 -9.20 36.75 -13.72
CA ALA A 19 -8.41 35.56 -13.52
C ALA A 19 -9.18 34.67 -12.52
N LEU A 20 -10.02 33.77 -13.03
CA LEU A 20 -10.31 32.52 -12.34
C LEU A 20 -8.99 31.74 -12.35
N THR A 21 -8.10 32.14 -11.45
CA THR A 21 -7.16 31.23 -10.81
C THR A 21 -8.04 30.21 -10.09
N GLY A 22 -8.55 29.23 -10.86
CA GLY A 22 -9.09 28.01 -10.35
C GLY A 22 -7.96 27.39 -9.55
N VAL A 23 -8.03 27.56 -8.23
CA VAL A 23 -7.19 26.84 -7.30
C VAL A 23 -7.57 25.39 -7.56
N VAL A 24 -6.76 24.69 -8.35
CA VAL A 24 -6.83 23.24 -8.51
C VAL A 24 -6.46 22.70 -7.14
N GLY A 25 -7.45 22.64 -6.25
CA GLY A 25 -7.34 22.03 -4.95
C GLY A 25 -7.09 20.56 -5.21
N CYS A 26 -5.83 20.16 -5.12
CA CYS A 26 -5.48 18.76 -5.02
C CYS A 26 -6.07 18.30 -3.68
N GLU A 27 -7.25 17.67 -3.71
CA GLU A 27 -7.86 17.12 -2.51
C GLU A 27 -6.99 15.96 -2.06
N GLU A 28 -6.19 16.21 -1.02
CA GLU A 28 -5.33 15.20 -0.41
C GLU A 28 -6.25 14.15 0.24
N LYS A 29 -6.38 12.98 -0.41
CA LYS A 29 -7.14 11.84 0.12
C LYS A 29 -6.60 11.56 1.53
N GLN A 30 -7.43 11.76 2.56
CA GLN A 30 -7.01 11.51 3.94
C GLN A 30 -6.72 10.02 4.11
N VAL A 31 -5.44 9.67 4.21
CA VAL A 31 -5.00 8.31 4.49
C VAL A 31 -4.94 8.11 6.01
N ALA A 32 -5.53 7.01 6.50
CA ALA A 32 -5.44 6.63 7.89
C ALA A 32 -3.97 6.41 8.29
N PRO A 33 -3.55 6.83 9.50
CA PRO A 33 -2.19 6.56 9.97
C PRO A 33 -2.02 5.06 10.23
N ILE A 34 -0.86 4.54 9.86
CA ILE A 34 -0.41 3.19 10.21
C ILE A 34 0.45 3.28 11.47
N GLU A 35 0.11 2.49 12.47
CA GLU A 35 0.94 2.28 13.66
C GLU A 35 1.73 0.98 13.52
N VAL A 36 3.04 1.04 13.75
CA VAL A 36 3.95 -0.09 13.74
C VAL A 36 4.74 -0.14 15.04
N ASP A 37 4.60 -1.23 15.78
CA ASP A 37 5.47 -1.56 16.92
C ASP A 37 6.27 -2.81 16.55
N VAL A 38 7.58 -2.77 16.73
CA VAL A 38 8.49 -3.91 16.49
C VAL A 38 9.18 -4.39 17.77
N GLY A 39 8.67 -3.97 18.93
CA GLY A 39 9.10 -4.46 20.24
C GLY A 39 10.47 -3.98 20.69
N SER A 40 11.08 -3.01 20.00
CA SER A 40 12.43 -2.49 20.28
C SER A 40 12.44 -1.01 20.73
N GLY A 41 11.28 -0.42 21.04
CA GLY A 41 11.19 1.00 21.38
C GLY A 41 9.78 1.56 21.32
N GLN A 42 9.65 2.85 21.04
CA GLN A 42 8.34 3.48 20.81
C GLN A 42 7.75 3.04 19.46
N PRO A 43 6.43 2.81 19.39
CA PRO A 43 5.74 2.59 18.12
C PRO A 43 5.98 3.74 17.14
N ILE A 44 6.17 3.41 15.88
CA ILE A 44 6.25 4.35 14.77
C ILE A 44 4.84 4.56 14.24
N GLN A 45 4.39 5.81 14.18
CA GLN A 45 3.16 6.17 13.49
C GLN A 45 3.51 6.93 12.22
N PHE A 46 2.96 6.50 11.09
CA PHE A 46 3.18 7.19 9.82
C PHE A 46 1.92 7.21 8.95
N LYS A 47 1.79 8.25 8.14
CA LYS A 47 0.81 8.29 7.05
C LYS A 47 1.51 7.83 5.77
N PRO A 48 0.98 6.83 5.04
CA PRO A 48 1.57 6.42 3.78
C PRO A 48 1.64 7.60 2.81
N LYS A 49 2.83 7.84 2.26
CA LYS A 49 3.07 8.77 1.15
C LYS A 49 2.94 8.07 -0.20
N ALA A 50 3.23 6.77 -0.23
CA ALA A 50 2.97 5.90 -1.36
C ALA A 50 2.19 4.68 -0.89
N ALA A 51 1.17 4.33 -1.66
CA ALA A 51 0.35 3.13 -1.46
C ALA A 51 0.05 2.52 -2.83
N PHE A 52 0.33 1.23 -3.00
CA PHE A 52 -0.01 0.51 -4.22
C PHE A 52 -0.36 -0.95 -3.92
N ALA A 53 -1.15 -1.54 -4.80
CA ALA A 53 -1.54 -2.93 -4.74
C ALA A 53 -1.23 -3.61 -6.09
N GLU A 54 -0.62 -4.79 -6.03
CA GLU A 54 -0.31 -5.59 -7.21
C GLU A 54 -0.98 -6.95 -7.06
N TYR A 55 -1.77 -7.34 -8.06
CA TYR A 55 -2.35 -8.68 -8.14
C TYR A 55 -1.59 -9.52 -9.15
N VAL A 56 -1.17 -10.70 -8.72
CA VAL A 56 -0.42 -11.66 -9.54
C VAL A 56 -1.07 -13.03 -9.42
N GLU A 57 -1.48 -13.58 -10.56
CA GLU A 57 -1.84 -14.98 -10.67
C GLU A 57 -0.58 -15.78 -11.03
N LEU A 58 -0.27 -16.80 -10.23
CA LEU A 58 0.79 -17.76 -10.51
C LEU A 58 0.13 -19.10 -10.85
N PRO A 59 -0.10 -19.41 -12.13
CA PRO A 59 -0.88 -20.58 -12.53
C PRO A 59 -0.37 -21.88 -11.93
N GLY A 60 -1.27 -22.64 -11.30
CA GLY A 60 -0.95 -23.90 -10.63
C GLY A 60 -0.16 -23.75 -9.33
N LEU A 61 0.20 -22.53 -8.94
CA LEU A 61 0.98 -22.26 -7.73
C LEU A 61 0.20 -21.52 -6.66
N ARG A 62 -0.37 -20.34 -6.93
CA ARG A 62 -1.18 -19.52 -6.00
C ARG A 62 -1.56 -18.19 -6.65
N ASN A 63 -2.49 -17.46 -6.06
CA ASN A 63 -2.72 -16.06 -6.39
C ASN A 63 -2.22 -15.17 -5.25
N GLU A 64 -1.65 -14.01 -5.58
CA GLU A 64 -1.09 -13.06 -4.62
C GLU A 64 -1.66 -11.67 -4.85
N LEU A 65 -2.18 -11.03 -3.80
CA LEU A 65 -2.37 -9.59 -3.75
C LEU A 65 -1.35 -8.97 -2.80
N ARG A 66 -0.46 -8.15 -3.33
CA ARG A 66 0.60 -7.48 -2.59
C ARG A 66 0.21 -6.04 -2.37
N ILE A 67 -0.12 -5.70 -1.12
CA ILE A 67 -0.44 -4.33 -0.69
C ILE A 67 0.82 -3.74 -0.06
N THR A 68 1.26 -2.59 -0.57
CA THR A 68 2.47 -1.91 -0.08
C THR A 68 2.13 -0.50 0.38
N LEU A 69 2.55 -0.15 1.60
CA LEU A 69 2.34 1.15 2.24
C LEU A 69 3.70 1.69 2.71
N ALA A 70 4.10 2.87 2.23
CA ALA A 70 5.41 3.47 2.50
C ALA A 70 5.27 4.89 3.04
N ASP A 71 6.06 5.28 4.05
CA ASP A 71 6.11 6.66 4.58
C ASP A 71 7.07 7.59 3.80
N TYR A 72 7.52 7.13 2.63
CA TYR A 72 8.42 7.78 1.71
C TYR A 72 7.90 7.63 0.27
N GLU A 73 8.41 8.48 -0.63
CA GLU A 73 8.14 8.39 -2.06
C GLU A 73 8.71 7.06 -2.60
N ALA A 74 7.84 6.14 -3.01
CA ALA A 74 8.21 4.85 -3.59
C ALA A 74 7.92 4.84 -5.09
N SER A 75 8.72 4.09 -5.86
CA SER A 75 8.49 3.89 -7.29
C SER A 75 7.50 2.75 -7.52
N CYS A 76 6.53 2.95 -8.43
CA CYS A 76 5.63 1.88 -8.86
C CYS A 76 6.30 0.88 -9.82
N GLU A 77 7.44 1.25 -10.43
CA GLU A 77 8.12 0.43 -11.43
C GLU A 77 9.14 -0.54 -10.82
N ARG A 78 9.68 -0.18 -9.65
CA ARG A 78 10.75 -0.96 -9.01
C ARG A 78 10.72 -0.82 -7.51
N PHE A 79 11.16 -1.87 -6.84
CA PHE A 79 11.37 -1.84 -5.40
C PHE A 79 12.46 -0.81 -5.03
N VAL A 80 12.12 0.07 -4.08
CA VAL A 80 13.06 1.01 -3.45
C VAL A 80 13.03 0.73 -1.94
N PRO A 81 14.15 0.33 -1.31
CA PRO A 81 14.17 0.07 0.13
C PRO A 81 13.93 1.36 0.93
N PRO A 82 13.39 1.26 2.17
CA PRO A 82 13.17 2.44 3.00
C PRO A 82 14.51 3.11 3.35
N PRO A 83 14.61 4.45 3.24
CA PRO A 83 15.72 5.20 3.82
C PRO A 83 15.80 5.02 5.35
N ALA A 84 16.92 5.46 5.95
CA ALA A 84 17.06 5.43 7.41
C ALA A 84 15.90 6.18 8.11
N GLY A 85 15.27 5.53 9.10
CA GLY A 85 14.13 6.09 9.83
C GLY A 85 12.80 6.06 9.07
N LYS A 86 12.77 5.51 7.85
CA LYS A 86 11.57 5.32 7.03
C LYS A 86 11.06 3.89 7.12
N ALA A 87 9.75 3.73 6.92
CA ALA A 87 9.01 2.50 7.08
C ALA A 87 8.31 2.09 5.78
N LEU A 88 8.34 0.78 5.52
CA LEU A 88 7.59 0.11 4.48
C LEU A 88 6.83 -1.06 5.11
N VAL A 89 5.52 -1.09 4.92
CA VAL A 89 4.67 -2.21 5.29
C VAL A 89 4.23 -2.91 4.02
N THR A 90 4.39 -4.23 3.96
CA THR A 90 3.89 -5.06 2.87
C THR A 90 2.98 -6.14 3.45
N ILE A 91 1.78 -6.28 2.90
CA ILE A 91 0.85 -7.37 3.21
C ILE A 91 0.66 -8.17 1.93
N VAL A 92 0.95 -9.46 1.97
CA VAL A 92 0.68 -10.36 0.85
C VAL A 92 -0.50 -11.25 1.20
N VAL A 93 -1.64 -11.03 0.56
CA VAL A 93 -2.77 -11.96 0.64
C VAL A 93 -2.52 -13.07 -0.36
N VAL A 94 -2.49 -14.31 0.12
CA VAL A 94 -2.22 -15.50 -0.68
C VAL A 94 -3.48 -16.36 -0.73
N THR A 95 -3.90 -16.80 -1.92
CA THR A 95 -4.97 -17.79 -2.09
C THR A 95 -4.48 -18.99 -2.92
N PRO A 96 -5.11 -20.16 -2.76
CA PRO A 96 -4.88 -21.30 -3.65
C PRO A 96 -5.12 -20.94 -5.13
N PRO A 97 -4.46 -21.61 -6.09
CA PRO A 97 -4.53 -21.26 -7.52
C PRO A 97 -5.93 -21.43 -8.13
N ASP A 98 -6.77 -22.28 -7.55
CA ASP A 98 -8.16 -22.52 -7.95
C ASP A 98 -9.17 -21.60 -7.24
N MET A 99 -8.68 -20.68 -6.40
CA MET A 99 -9.51 -19.73 -5.66
C MET A 99 -9.29 -18.30 -6.14
N THR A 100 -10.37 -17.70 -6.63
CA THR A 100 -10.43 -16.26 -6.92
C THR A 100 -10.32 -15.45 -5.64
N LEU A 101 -9.45 -14.45 -5.63
CA LEU A 101 -9.32 -13.50 -4.54
C LEU A 101 -10.57 -12.60 -4.48
N GLN A 102 -11.12 -12.38 -3.28
CA GLN A 102 -12.34 -11.59 -3.07
C GLN A 102 -12.21 -10.65 -1.86
N ALA A 103 -13.15 -9.73 -1.69
CA ALA A 103 -13.30 -9.03 -0.41
C ALA A 103 -13.59 -10.06 0.71
N GLY A 104 -12.98 -9.87 1.89
CA GLY A 104 -13.04 -10.87 2.96
C GLY A 104 -11.94 -10.71 4.02
N SER A 105 -11.96 -11.60 5.01
CA SER A 105 -10.96 -11.65 6.08
C SER A 105 -9.87 -12.66 5.74
N TYR A 106 -8.61 -12.26 5.92
CA TYR A 106 -7.44 -13.09 5.68
C TYR A 106 -6.55 -13.08 6.91
N ALA A 107 -6.46 -14.22 7.59
CA ALA A 107 -5.73 -14.33 8.85
C ALA A 107 -4.23 -14.54 8.61
N TRP A 108 -3.41 -14.08 9.56
CA TRP A 108 -1.99 -14.42 9.61
C TRP A 108 -1.76 -15.55 10.61
N ALA A 109 -1.40 -16.73 10.10
CA ALA A 109 -1.17 -17.90 10.93
C ALA A 109 0.29 -18.12 11.34
N GLY A 110 1.23 -17.28 10.87
CA GLY A 110 2.60 -17.26 11.39
C GLY A 110 3.68 -17.46 10.31
N PRO A 111 4.94 -17.13 10.65
CA PRO A 111 6.06 -17.09 9.71
C PRO A 111 6.39 -18.45 9.06
N GLU A 112 5.99 -19.56 9.67
CA GLU A 112 6.12 -20.90 9.13
C GLU A 112 5.33 -21.09 7.83
N LEU A 113 4.24 -20.35 7.64
CA LEU A 113 3.44 -20.42 6.42
C LEU A 113 4.02 -19.59 5.27
N ARG A 114 4.98 -18.72 5.56
CA ARG A 114 5.52 -17.77 4.59
C ARG A 114 6.09 -18.49 3.37
N GLY A 115 5.58 -18.15 2.20
CA GLY A 115 6.13 -18.62 0.94
C GLY A 115 5.94 -20.12 0.68
N MET A 116 5.16 -20.83 1.50
CA MET A 116 4.79 -22.21 1.22
C MET A 116 4.03 -22.31 -0.11
N ALA A 117 4.24 -23.41 -0.85
CA ALA A 117 3.50 -23.67 -2.08
C ALA A 117 2.02 -23.95 -1.77
N ALA A 118 1.07 -23.60 -2.65
CA ALA A 118 -0.35 -23.81 -2.35
C ALA A 118 -0.76 -25.27 -2.14
N GLY A 119 0.04 -26.24 -2.59
CA GLY A 119 -0.19 -27.65 -2.26
C GLY A 119 -0.13 -27.96 -0.76
N VAL A 120 0.51 -27.08 0.03
CA VAL A 120 0.58 -27.18 1.50
C VAL A 120 -0.45 -26.25 2.18
N GLN A 121 -0.86 -25.19 1.49
CA GLN A 121 -1.73 -24.15 2.04
C GLN A 121 -3.14 -24.26 1.46
N SER A 122 -4.03 -24.93 2.20
CA SER A 122 -5.42 -25.16 1.79
C SER A 122 -6.35 -23.95 1.97
N HIS A 123 -5.87 -22.88 2.62
CA HIS A 123 -6.70 -21.74 3.01
C HIS A 123 -6.00 -20.42 2.72
N PRO A 124 -6.76 -19.37 2.35
CA PRO A 124 -6.22 -18.04 2.20
C PRO A 124 -5.58 -17.49 3.47
N VAL A 125 -4.47 -16.77 3.32
CA VAL A 125 -3.78 -16.12 4.44
C VAL A 125 -3.33 -14.70 4.07
N ALA A 126 -2.97 -13.92 5.08
CA ALA A 126 -2.30 -12.63 4.90
C ALA A 126 -0.92 -12.66 5.56
N GLU A 127 0.13 -12.39 4.78
CA GLU A 127 1.52 -12.38 5.23
C GLU A 127 2.04 -10.95 5.44
N PRO A 128 2.12 -10.44 6.67
CA PRO A 128 2.64 -9.12 6.95
C PRO A 128 4.18 -9.10 6.99
N THR A 129 4.78 -8.06 6.42
CA THR A 129 6.21 -7.75 6.56
C THR A 129 6.39 -6.26 6.80
N VAL A 130 7.32 -5.91 7.69
CA VAL A 130 7.72 -4.52 7.91
C VAL A 130 9.20 -4.37 7.61
N ARG A 131 9.57 -3.27 6.96
CA ARG A 131 10.96 -2.80 6.90
C ARG A 131 11.06 -1.41 7.51
N ILE A 132 12.05 -1.21 8.37
CA ILE A 132 12.40 0.10 8.94
C ILE A 132 13.88 0.35 8.62
N GLY A 133 14.15 1.33 7.73
CA GLY A 133 15.44 1.43 7.06
C GLY A 133 15.82 0.12 6.38
N GLU A 134 17.02 -0.40 6.68
CA GLU A 134 17.51 -1.67 6.11
C GLU A 134 17.02 -2.92 6.85
N LYS A 135 16.36 -2.77 8.00
CA LYS A 135 15.97 -3.90 8.85
C LYS A 135 14.59 -4.41 8.47
N GLY A 136 14.50 -5.72 8.21
CA GLY A 136 13.23 -6.43 8.04
C GLY A 136 12.75 -7.06 9.34
N TYR A 137 11.45 -7.00 9.57
CA TYR A 137 10.77 -7.54 10.75
C TYR A 137 9.67 -8.52 10.30
N LEU A 138 9.66 -9.67 10.97
CA LEU A 138 8.65 -10.71 10.79
C LEU A 138 7.69 -10.68 11.98
N PHE A 139 6.44 -11.00 11.71
CA PHE A 139 5.39 -11.08 12.72
C PHE A 139 5.14 -12.54 13.05
N GLY A 140 4.99 -12.85 14.34
CA GLY A 140 4.39 -14.10 14.78
C GLY A 140 2.93 -14.20 14.34
N ALA A 141 2.33 -15.37 14.54
CA ALA A 141 0.92 -15.62 14.25
C ALA A 141 0.01 -14.64 15.02
N GLY A 142 -1.06 -14.19 14.37
CA GLY A 142 -2.08 -13.35 15.00
C GLY A 142 -2.55 -12.19 14.14
N GLY A 143 -3.86 -11.94 14.20
CA GLY A 143 -4.50 -10.88 13.44
C GLY A 143 -4.69 -11.22 11.96
N GLY A 144 -4.80 -10.19 11.12
CA GLY A 144 -5.04 -10.32 9.70
C GLY A 144 -5.35 -9.01 8.99
N VAL A 145 -5.82 -9.14 7.75
CA VAL A 145 -6.39 -8.04 6.97
C VAL A 145 -7.86 -8.34 6.65
N GLN A 146 -8.70 -7.32 6.72
CA GLN A 146 -10.08 -7.35 6.25
C GLN A 146 -10.16 -6.45 5.02
N LEU A 147 -10.32 -7.06 3.85
CA LEU A 147 -10.63 -6.34 2.62
C LEU A 147 -12.14 -6.05 2.61
N ARG A 148 -12.51 -4.78 2.56
CA ARG A 148 -13.91 -4.31 2.44
C ARG A 148 -14.32 -4.15 0.99
N ALA A 149 -13.41 -3.65 0.15
CA ALA A 149 -13.60 -3.57 -1.29
C ALA A 149 -12.33 -4.06 -2.01
N LEU A 150 -12.55 -4.75 -3.12
CA LEU A 150 -11.50 -5.27 -3.97
C LEU A 150 -11.96 -5.19 -5.43
N ASN A 151 -11.29 -4.37 -6.22
CA ASN A 151 -11.34 -4.41 -7.67
C ASN A 151 -9.93 -4.70 -8.18
N LEU A 152 -9.80 -5.72 -9.04
CA LEU A 152 -8.53 -6.23 -9.59
C LEU A 152 -8.26 -5.78 -11.03
N ASP A 153 -9.11 -4.91 -11.59
CA ASP A 153 -8.89 -4.29 -12.90
C ASP A 153 -7.61 -3.42 -12.90
N GLU A 154 -7.13 -3.01 -14.07
CA GLU A 154 -5.89 -2.22 -14.26
C GLU A 154 -5.80 -0.95 -13.38
N TYR A 155 -6.95 -0.36 -13.03
CA TYR A 155 -7.08 0.80 -12.14
C TYR A 155 -7.99 0.50 -10.94
N GLY A 156 -8.00 -0.76 -10.51
CA GLY A 156 -8.82 -1.24 -9.40
C GLY A 156 -8.49 -0.55 -8.07
N GLU A 157 -9.37 -0.76 -7.10
CA GLU A 157 -9.25 -0.19 -5.75
C GLU A 157 -9.23 -1.32 -4.72
N VAL A 158 -8.38 -1.16 -3.71
CA VAL A 158 -8.34 -2.01 -2.53
C VAL A 158 -8.63 -1.12 -1.32
N ASP A 159 -9.69 -1.45 -0.58
CA ASP A 159 -10.01 -0.81 0.69
C ASP A 159 -10.16 -1.86 1.78
N GLY A 160 -9.68 -1.55 2.98
CA GLY A 160 -9.68 -2.50 4.07
C GLY A 160 -9.13 -1.93 5.37
N VAL A 161 -9.06 -2.81 6.36
CA VAL A 161 -8.40 -2.54 7.64
C VAL A 161 -7.39 -3.66 7.90
N LEU A 162 -6.28 -3.30 8.52
CA LEU A 162 -5.23 -4.23 8.89
C LEU A 162 -4.99 -4.21 10.40
N GLY A 163 -4.77 -5.38 10.96
CA GLY A 163 -4.54 -5.55 12.38
C GLY A 163 -3.76 -6.82 12.62
N PHE A 164 -2.43 -6.71 12.69
CA PHE A 164 -1.53 -7.82 12.97
C PHE A 164 -0.96 -7.63 14.37
N GLU A 165 -0.91 -8.70 15.15
CA GLU A 165 -0.38 -8.67 16.49
C GLU A 165 0.27 -10.01 16.82
N ALA A 166 1.57 -9.98 17.08
CA ALA A 166 2.31 -11.10 17.59
C ALA A 166 2.56 -10.91 19.09
N ALA A 167 2.32 -11.97 19.87
CA ALA A 167 2.71 -12.00 21.27
C ALA A 167 4.22 -11.73 21.43
N ALA A 168 4.60 -11.11 22.55
CA ALA A 168 5.99 -10.91 22.90
C ALA A 168 6.70 -12.27 22.95
N ALA A 169 7.79 -12.40 22.20
CA ALA A 169 8.71 -13.54 22.32
C ALA A 169 9.71 -13.25 23.44
N GLU A 170 10.31 -14.28 24.04
CA GLU A 170 11.33 -14.09 25.09
C GLU A 170 12.43 -13.12 24.62
N GLY A 171 12.61 -12.02 25.37
CA GLY A 171 13.60 -10.99 25.06
C GLY A 171 13.22 -9.99 23.95
N ARG A 172 11.99 -10.00 23.42
CA ARG A 172 11.49 -9.00 22.45
C ARG A 172 10.09 -8.52 22.85
N GLY A 173 9.82 -7.22 22.68
CA GLY A 173 8.46 -6.68 22.83
C GLY A 173 7.49 -7.23 21.76
N PRO A 174 6.17 -7.01 21.92
CA PRO A 174 5.18 -7.41 20.93
C PRO A 174 5.44 -6.71 19.58
N THR A 175 5.10 -7.38 18.49
CA THR A 175 5.16 -6.78 17.14
C THR A 175 3.75 -6.57 16.64
N ARG A 176 3.40 -5.34 16.23
CA ARG A 176 2.04 -4.94 15.86
C ARG A 176 2.01 -4.03 14.63
N ILE A 177 1.00 -4.20 13.77
CA ILE A 177 0.63 -3.24 12.72
C ILE A 177 -0.86 -2.99 12.81
N ARG A 178 -1.30 -1.72 12.79
CA ARG A 178 -2.72 -1.34 12.76
C ARG A 178 -2.96 -0.17 11.80
N GLY A 179 -4.07 -0.19 11.07
CA GLY A 179 -4.45 0.86 10.13
C GLY A 179 -5.73 0.58 9.36
#